data_AF-A0A087RT65-F1
#
_entry.id   AF-A0A087RT65-F1
#
_cell.length_a   1.000
_cell.length_b   1.000
_cell.length_c   1.000
_cell.angle_alpha   90.00
_cell.angle_beta   90.00
_cell.angle_gamma   90.00
#
_symmetry.space_group_name_H-M   'P 1'
#
loop_
_entity.id
_entity.type
_entity.pdbx_description
1 polymer ?
#
loop_
_entity_poly.entity_id
_entity_poly.type
_entity_poly.pdbx_seq_one_letter_code
_entity_poly.pdbx_strand_id
1 'polypeptide(L)' 'MKKRIVIKLSGRVFAMDNVKLLKDWAEFLVNISKVCQPIIIAGGGNIARHYINHARSSGADESTLDELGIEI' A
#
# COMPACT_ATOMS: atom_id res chain seq x y z
N MET A 1 11.23 -18.16 18.09
CA MET A 1 11.00 -17.02 17.17
C MET A 1 9.82 -17.38 16.26
N LYS A 2 8.82 -16.51 16.08
CA LYS A 2 7.71 -16.79 15.15
C LYS A 2 8.24 -16.88 13.71
N LYS A 3 7.72 -17.80 12.90
CA LYS A 3 8.02 -17.84 11.45
C LYS A 3 7.58 -16.53 10.82
N ARG A 4 8.33 -16.02 9.84
CA ARG A 4 8.01 -14.77 9.15
C ARG A 4 7.38 -15.06 7.80
N ILE A 5 6.37 -14.27 7.45
CA ILE A 5 5.78 -14.27 6.11
C ILE A 5 5.76 -12.84 5.59
N VAL A 6 6.06 -12.68 4.30
CA VAL A 6 6.04 -11.38 3.63
C VAL A 6 4.84 -11.34 2.69
N ILE A 7 3.98 -10.35 2.85
CA ILE A 7 2.73 -10.21 2.08
C ILE A 7 2.76 -8.85 1.36
N LYS A 8 2.78 -8.89 0.03
CA LYS A 8 2.62 -7.69 -0.80
C LYS A 8 1.15 -7.45 -1.08
N LEU A 9 0.60 -6.34 -0.57
CA LEU A 9 -0.73 -5.87 -0.93
C LEU A 9 -0.63 -4.88 -2.09
N SER A 10 -1.43 -5.14 -3.13
CA SER A 10 -1.57 -4.23 -4.27
C SER A 10 -2.22 -2.93 -3.82
N GLY A 11 -1.82 -1.81 -4.42
CA GLY A 11 -2.43 -0.51 -4.16
C GLY A 11 -3.94 -0.44 -4.44
N ARG A 12 -4.48 -1.39 -5.21
CA ARG A 12 -5.93 -1.54 -5.44
C ARG A 12 -6.71 -1.85 -4.15
N VAL A 13 -6.06 -2.41 -3.14
CA VAL A 13 -6.68 -2.72 -1.84
C VAL A 13 -6.97 -1.43 -1.05
N PHE A 14 -6.20 -0.38 -1.27
CA PHE A 14 -6.28 0.89 -0.52
C PHE A 14 -7.08 1.96 -1.27
N ALA A 15 -7.99 1.54 -2.15
CA ALA A 15 -8.90 2.47 -2.80
C ALA A 15 -10.02 2.89 -1.82
N MET A 16 -10.30 4.20 -1.78
CA MET A 16 -11.23 4.82 -0.82
C MET A 16 -12.69 4.36 -1.00
N ASP A 17 -13.01 3.71 -2.11
CA ASP A 17 -14.33 3.21 -2.45
C ASP A 17 -14.66 1.86 -1.81
N ASN A 18 -13.70 1.18 -1.18
CA ASN A 18 -13.91 -0.17 -0.62
C ASN A 18 -13.35 -0.36 0.80
N VAL A 19 -13.91 0.40 1.75
CA VAL A 19 -13.59 0.31 3.19
C VAL A 19 -13.82 -1.10 3.75
N LYS A 20 -14.81 -1.83 3.24
CA LYS A 20 -15.09 -3.21 3.68
C LYS A 20 -13.91 -4.13 3.38
N LEU A 21 -13.36 -4.09 2.17
CA LEU A 21 -12.19 -4.89 1.79
C LEU A 21 -10.99 -4.60 2.70
N LEU A 22 -10.75 -3.33 3.03
CA LEU A 22 -9.67 -2.96 3.94
C LEU A 22 -9.86 -3.56 5.34
N LYS A 23 -11.10 -3.53 5.85
CA LYS A 23 -11.46 -4.14 7.13
C LYS A 23 -11.26 -5.66 7.11
N ASP A 24 -11.71 -6.33 6.06
CA ASP A 24 -11.56 -7.78 5.88
C ASP A 24 -10.05 -8.18 5.88
N TRP A 25 -9.20 -7.40 5.21
CA TRP A 25 -7.75 -7.59 5.26
C TRP A 25 -7.17 -7.36 6.67
N ALA A 26 -7.59 -6.30 7.37
CA ALA A 26 -7.12 -6.04 8.73
C ALA A 26 -7.45 -7.21 9.67
N GLU A 27 -8.69 -7.71 9.62
CA GLU A 27 -9.13 -8.86 10.42
C GLU A 27 -8.34 -10.13 10.10
N PHE A 28 -8.11 -10.42 8.81
CA PHE A 28 -7.28 -11.53 8.37
C PHE A 28 -5.85 -11.44 8.91
N LEU A 29 -5.23 -10.26 8.81
CA LEU A 29 -3.85 -10.03 9.24
C LEU A 29 -3.69 -10.10 10.76
N VAL A 30 -4.67 -9.62 11.53
CA VAL A 30 -4.71 -9.80 12.98
C VAL A 30 -4.77 -11.30 13.33
N ASN A 31 -5.59 -12.07 12.63
CA ASN A 31 -5.70 -13.51 12.87
C ASN A 31 -4.41 -14.27 12.53
N ILE A 32 -3.77 -13.97 11.39
CA ILE A 32 -2.53 -14.66 11.00
C ILE A 32 -1.35 -14.30 11.93
N SER A 33 -1.35 -13.10 12.52
CA SER A 33 -0.34 -12.67 13.50
C SER A 33 -0.28 -13.53 14.77
N LYS A 34 -1.37 -14.27 15.06
CA LYS A 34 -1.43 -15.23 16.17
C LYS A 34 -0.54 -16.45 15.90
N VAL A 35 -0.36 -16.82 14.64
CA VAL A 35 0.37 -18.03 14.20
C VAL A 35 1.80 -17.70 13.73
N CYS A 36 1.98 -16.60 13.01
CA CYS A 36 3.27 -16.18 12.45
C CYS A 36 3.48 -14.67 12.60
N GLN A 37 4.63 -14.16 12.17
CA GLN A 37 4.91 -12.72 12.09
C GLN A 37 4.74 -12.25 10.64
N PRO A 38 3.61 -11.59 10.30
CA PRO A 38 3.44 -11.00 8.99
C PRO A 38 4.24 -9.70 8.84
N ILE A 39 4.86 -9.52 7.67
CA ILE A 39 5.45 -8.27 7.20
C ILE A 39 4.63 -7.84 5.99
N ILE A 40 4.01 -6.66 6.07
CA ILE A 40 3.07 -6.18 5.05
C ILE A 40 3.69 -5.06 4.25
N ILE A 41 3.68 -5.19 2.93
CA ILE A 41 4.10 -4.13 2.01
C ILE A 41 2.84 -3.59 1.33
N ALA A 42 2.45 -2.35 1.67
CA ALA A 42 1.38 -1.65 0.97
C ALA A 42 1.86 -1.09 -0.37
N GLY A 43 0.96 -0.83 -1.29
CA GLY A 43 1.26 -0.06 -2.51
C GLY A 43 0.45 1.22 -2.51
N GLY A 44 0.95 2.30 -3.11
CA GLY A 44 0.33 3.63 -3.04
C GLY A 44 -1.01 3.79 -3.79
N GLY A 45 -1.38 2.82 -4.64
CA GLY A 45 -2.74 2.73 -5.19
C GLY A 45 -3.14 3.92 -6.06
N ASN A 46 -4.42 4.28 -6.02
CA ASN A 46 -4.95 5.38 -6.82
C ASN A 46 -4.49 6.75 -6.31
N ILE A 47 -4.20 6.87 -5.01
CA ILE A 47 -3.74 8.12 -4.40
C ILE A 47 -2.34 8.44 -4.91
N ALA A 48 -1.37 7.52 -4.81
CA ALA A 48 -0.03 7.75 -5.36
C ALA A 48 -0.07 8.05 -6.87
N ARG A 49 -0.88 7.32 -7.66
CA ARG A 49 -1.02 7.62 -9.10
C ARG A 49 -1.57 9.02 -9.36
N HIS A 50 -2.51 9.49 -8.54
CA HIS A 50 -3.06 10.84 -8.68
C HIS A 50 -1.97 11.91 -8.50
N TYR A 51 -1.18 11.80 -7.44
CA TYR A 51 -0.10 12.74 -7.15
C TYR A 51 1.04 12.64 -8.17
N ILE A 52 1.50 11.44 -8.53
CA ILE A 52 2.53 11.22 -9.57
C ILE A 52 2.10 11.86 -10.89
N ASN A 53 0.86 11.63 -11.34
CA ASN A 53 0.39 12.19 -12.61
C ASN A 53 0.32 13.72 -12.56
N HIS A 54 -0.09 14.29 -11.42
CA HIS A 54 -0.15 15.74 -11.26
C HIS A 54 1.26 16.35 -11.27
N ALA A 55 2.18 15.84 -10.45
CA ALA A 55 3.55 16.30 -10.40
C ALA A 55 4.27 16.15 -11.76
N ARG A 56 4.05 15.03 -12.46
CA ARG A 56 4.57 14.82 -13.82
C ARG A 56 4.06 15.89 -14.79
N SER A 57 2.78 16.21 -14.73
CA SER A 57 2.19 17.27 -15.56
C SER A 57 2.74 18.66 -15.24
N SER A 58 3.26 18.86 -14.02
CA SER A 58 3.94 20.07 -13.58
C SER A 58 5.45 20.09 -13.89
N GLY A 59 5.98 19.05 -14.54
CA GLY A 59 7.38 18.99 -14.97
C GLY A 59 8.36 18.45 -13.91
N ALA A 60 7.86 17.75 -12.89
CA ALA A 60 8.72 17.05 -11.93
C ALA A 60 9.54 15.94 -12.63
N ASP A 61 10.79 15.76 -12.19
CA ASP A 61 11.65 14.68 -12.66
C ASP A 61 11.25 13.33 -12.06
N GLU A 62 11.69 12.23 -12.67
CA GLU A 62 11.27 10.88 -12.27
C GLU A 62 11.70 10.50 -10.84
N SER A 63 12.81 11.04 -10.31
CA SER A 63 13.21 10.75 -8.92
C SER A 63 12.25 11.38 -7.92
N THR A 64 11.81 12.62 -8.19
CA THR A 64 10.74 13.28 -7.44
C THR A 64 9.42 12.50 -7.53
N LEU A 65 9.09 11.91 -8.69
CA LEU A 65 7.87 11.10 -8.85
C LEU A 65 7.94 9.78 -8.06
N ASP A 66 9.10 9.13 -8.01
CA ASP A 66 9.30 7.92 -7.22
C ASP A 66 9.18 8.21 -5.72
N GLU A 67 9.80 9.29 -5.23
CA GLU A 67 9.67 9.75 -3.84
C GLU A 67 8.20 10.04 -3.49
N LEU A 68 7.49 10.76 -4.36
CA LEU A 68 6.06 11.05 -4.19
C LEU A 68 5.22 9.78 -4.17
N GLY A 69 5.60 8.74 -4.91
CA GLY A 69 4.94 7.44 -4.88
C GLY A 69 5.13 6.66 -3.57
N ILE A 70 6.12 7.04 -2.76
CA ILE A 70 6.46 6.43 -1.46
C ILE A 70 5.88 7.24 -0.30
N GLU A 71 5.93 8.57 -0.37
CA GLU A 71 5.48 9.47 0.71
C GLU A 71 3.96 9.53 0.89
N ILE A 72 3.21 9.16 -0.15
CA ILE A 72 1.74 9.24 -0.23
C ILE A 72 1.08 7.87 0.00
#